data_AF-K1U4U8-F1
#
_entry.id   AF-K1U4U8-F1
#
_cell.length_a   1.000
_cell.length_b   1.000
_cell.length_c   1.000
_cell.angle_alpha   90.00
_cell.angle_beta   90.00
_cell.angle_gamma   90.00
#
_symmetry.space_group_name_H-M   'P 1'
#
loop_
_entity.id
_entity.type
_entity.pdbx_description
1 polymer ?
#
loop_
_entity_poly.entity_id
_entity_poly.type
_entity_poly.pdbx_seq_one_letter_code
_entity_poly.pdbx_strand_id
1 'polypeptide(L)'
;MDFLWDKITEWLKEMLIGGIVSNLSGMFDATNQKVAEISGQVGLSPQAWNGSIFSMIQNLSETVIVPIAGAILAFVMTLELIQLITDKNNLNDMDTWIFFKWAFKSAAAVLIVTNTWTIVMGVFDAAQSVVASASGLIIGDTSIDISSVMVGIEDRLMEMELGAAVR
;
A
#
# COMPACT_ATOMS: atom_id res chain seq x y z
N MET A 1 18.12 -50.69 32.82
CA MET A 1 18.81 -49.40 32.72
C MET A 1 18.35 -48.68 31.47
N ASP A 2 18.27 -49.36 30.32
CA ASP A 2 17.69 -48.81 29.08
C ASP A 2 16.25 -48.31 29.25
N PHE A 3 15.36 -49.10 29.86
CA PHE A 3 13.96 -48.68 30.08
C PHE A 3 13.79 -47.36 30.86
N LEU A 4 14.66 -47.08 31.83
CA LEU A 4 14.61 -45.82 32.59
C LEU A 4 15.16 -44.65 31.77
N TRP A 5 16.22 -44.88 30.99
CA TRP A 5 16.79 -43.86 30.10
C TRP A 5 15.86 -43.53 28.94
N ASP A 6 15.20 -44.53 28.35
CA ASP A 6 14.19 -44.34 27.31
C ASP A 6 13.01 -43.51 27.83
N LYS A 7 12.51 -43.83 29.04
CA LYS A 7 11.41 -43.09 29.66
C LYS A 7 11.76 -41.64 29.99
N ILE A 8 12.98 -41.38 30.45
CA ILE A 8 13.46 -40.01 30.72
C ILE A 8 13.64 -39.23 29.41
N THR A 9 14.12 -39.88 28.36
CA THR A 9 14.33 -39.29 27.03
C THR A 9 12.98 -38.94 26.39
N GLU A 10 12.02 -39.86 26.43
CA GLU A 10 10.64 -39.63 25.96
C GLU A 10 9.98 -38.45 26.70
N TRP A 11 10.08 -38.41 28.04
CA TRP A 11 9.56 -37.30 28.84
C TRP A 11 10.20 -35.95 28.52
N LEU A 12 11.53 -35.88 28.37
CA LEU A 12 12.23 -34.66 28.01
C LEU A 12 11.82 -34.17 26.61
N LYS A 13 11.61 -35.09 25.68
CA LYS A 13 11.20 -34.78 24.31
C LYS A 13 9.79 -34.20 24.28
N GLU A 14 8.82 -34.82 24.96
CA GLU A 14 7.45 -34.29 25.07
C GLU A 14 7.41 -32.87 25.67
N MET A 15 8.19 -32.62 26.73
CA MET A 15 8.32 -31.30 27.36
C MET A 15 8.90 -30.25 26.39
N LEU A 16 9.94 -30.60 25.62
CA LEU A 16 10.56 -29.72 24.64
C LEU A 16 9.61 -29.39 23.49
N ILE A 17 8.95 -30.41 22.95
CA ILE A 17 7.97 -30.26 21.87
C ILE A 17 6.82 -29.37 22.32
N GLY A 18 6.24 -29.63 23.50
CA GLY A 18 5.18 -28.80 24.07
C GLY A 18 5.59 -27.33 24.26
N GLY A 19 6.84 -27.09 24.69
CA GLY A 19 7.40 -25.74 24.80
C GLY A 19 7.60 -25.04 23.46
N ILE A 20 8.11 -25.75 22.45
CA ILE A 20 8.31 -25.22 21.09
C ILE A 20 6.97 -24.91 20.43
N VAL A 21 6.02 -25.85 20.48
CA VAL A 21 4.66 -25.70 19.94
C VAL A 21 3.95 -24.53 20.61
N SER A 22 4.04 -24.41 21.94
CA SER A 22 3.43 -23.29 22.67
C SER A 22 4.03 -21.93 22.28
N ASN A 23 5.35 -21.84 22.12
CA ASN A 23 6.01 -20.60 21.70
C ASN A 23 5.65 -20.24 20.26
N LEU A 24 5.69 -21.20 19.33
CA LEU A 24 5.30 -21.01 17.94
C LEU A 24 3.84 -20.58 17.82
N SER A 25 2.92 -21.20 18.56
CA SER A 25 1.51 -20.78 18.58
C SER A 25 1.37 -19.33 19.04
N GLY A 26 2.05 -18.95 20.13
CA GLY A 26 2.03 -17.58 20.63
C GLY A 26 2.62 -16.57 19.65
N MET A 27 3.67 -16.94 18.92
CA MET A 27 4.23 -16.12 17.84
C MET A 27 3.26 -15.98 16.67
N PHE A 28 2.62 -17.06 16.22
CA PHE A 28 1.63 -17.02 15.15
C PHE A 28 0.42 -16.16 15.52
N ASP A 29 -0.10 -16.27 16.75
CA ASP A 29 -1.19 -15.43 17.24
C ASP A 29 -0.80 -13.95 17.26
N ALA A 30 0.40 -13.64 17.76
CA ALA A 30 0.93 -12.27 17.76
C ALA A 30 1.13 -11.72 16.34
N THR A 31 1.62 -12.54 15.41
CA THR A 31 1.76 -12.17 14.00
C THR A 31 0.40 -11.94 13.36
N ASN A 32 -0.59 -12.81 13.56
CA ASN A 32 -1.94 -12.66 13.05
C ASN A 32 -2.59 -11.37 13.55
N GLN A 33 -2.44 -11.06 14.85
CA GLN A 33 -2.93 -9.81 15.42
C GLN A 33 -2.27 -8.59 14.76
N LYS A 34 -0.94 -8.62 14.56
CA LYS A 34 -0.22 -7.52 13.90
C LYS A 34 -0.60 -7.36 12.43
N VAL A 35 -0.80 -8.46 11.71
CA VAL A 35 -1.26 -8.44 10.32
C VAL A 35 -2.68 -7.85 10.24
N ALA A 36 -3.58 -8.22 11.16
CA ALA A 36 -4.91 -7.63 11.25
C ALA A 36 -4.86 -6.13 11.55
N GLU A 37 -4.06 -5.71 12.54
CA GLU A 37 -3.85 -4.28 12.87
C GLU A 37 -3.31 -3.49 11.66
N ILE A 38 -2.29 -4.01 10.97
CA ILE A 38 -1.70 -3.38 9.79
C ILE A 38 -2.72 -3.30 8.66
N SER A 39 -3.47 -4.38 8.40
CA SER A 39 -4.52 -4.41 7.37
C SER A 39 -5.59 -3.33 7.61
N GLY A 40 -5.92 -3.06 8.88
CA GLY A 40 -6.81 -1.97 9.27
C GLY A 40 -6.20 -0.59 9.02
N GLN A 41 -4.92 -0.40 9.34
CA GLN A 41 -4.23 0.89 9.17
C GLN A 41 -3.99 1.26 7.70
N VAL A 42 -3.63 0.31 6.85
CA VAL A 42 -3.38 0.55 5.42
C VAL A 42 -4.67 0.81 4.62
N GLY A 43 -5.82 0.41 5.17
CA GLY A 43 -7.14 0.68 4.58
C GLY A 43 -7.70 2.06 4.92
N LEU A 44 -7.05 2.84 5.79
CA LEU A 44 -7.52 4.16 6.16
C LEU A 44 -7.26 5.19 5.06
N SER A 45 -8.20 6.13 4.90
CA SER A 45 -7.95 7.31 4.08
C SER A 45 -6.82 8.16 4.68
N PRO A 46 -6.09 8.96 3.88
CA PRO A 46 -5.03 9.83 4.40
C PRO A 46 -5.48 10.74 5.54
N GLN A 47 -6.73 11.24 5.48
CA GLN A 47 -7.32 12.06 6.53
C GLN A 47 -7.60 11.25 7.81
N ALA A 48 -8.11 10.03 7.69
CA ALA A 48 -8.39 9.16 8.81
C ALA A 48 -7.10 8.61 9.46
N TRP A 49 -6.06 8.38 8.65
CA TRP A 49 -4.75 7.94 9.11
C TRP A 49 -4.04 9.03 9.91
N ASN A 50 -3.97 10.27 9.38
CA ASN A 50 -3.41 11.40 10.11
C ASN A 50 -3.92 12.74 9.57
N GLY A 51 -4.94 13.30 10.24
CA GLY A 51 -5.54 14.57 9.85
C GLY A 51 -4.59 15.78 9.88
N SER A 52 -3.56 15.77 10.73
CA SER A 52 -2.58 16.88 10.83
C SER A 52 -1.64 16.89 9.62
N ILE A 53 -1.05 15.73 9.30
CA ILE A 53 -0.21 15.57 8.11
C ILE A 53 -1.02 15.82 6.84
N PHE A 54 -2.25 15.29 6.78
CA PHE A 54 -3.16 15.54 5.67
C PHE A 54 -3.39 17.03 5.44
N SER A 55 -3.73 17.77 6.49
CA SER A 55 -3.99 19.21 6.40
C SER A 55 -2.74 19.99 6.01
N MET A 56 -1.55 19.59 6.52
CA MET A 56 -0.28 20.19 6.13
C MET A 56 0.00 19.99 4.63
N ILE A 57 -0.14 18.77 4.12
CA ILE A 57 0.08 18.46 2.71
C ILE A 57 -0.95 19.17 1.82
N GLN A 58 -2.23 19.17 2.23
CA GLN A 58 -3.29 19.88 1.52
C GLN A 58 -2.96 21.36 1.41
N ASN A 59 -2.61 21.98 2.52
CA ASN A 59 -2.29 23.40 2.56
C ASN A 59 -1.09 23.73 1.66
N LEU A 60 -0.02 22.93 1.70
CA LEU A 60 1.12 23.10 0.79
C LEU A 60 0.71 22.94 -0.67
N SER A 61 -0.15 21.96 -0.99
CA SER A 61 -0.64 21.73 -2.34
C SER A 61 -1.40 22.95 -2.87
N GLU A 62 -2.38 23.44 -2.09
CA GLU A 62 -3.27 24.54 -2.49
C GLU A 62 -2.56 25.89 -2.53
N THR A 63 -1.64 26.15 -1.59
CA THR A 63 -1.03 27.48 -1.42
C THR A 63 0.30 27.65 -2.16
N VAL A 64 1.03 26.56 -2.42
CA VAL A 64 2.36 26.63 -3.04
C VAL A 64 2.38 25.90 -4.38
N ILE A 65 1.95 24.64 -4.40
CA ILE A 65 2.10 23.80 -5.60
C ILE A 65 1.18 24.27 -6.73
N VAL A 66 -0.11 24.49 -6.46
CA VAL A 66 -1.08 24.92 -7.47
C VAL A 66 -0.70 26.28 -8.10
N PRO A 67 -0.31 27.33 -7.33
CA PRO A 67 0.16 28.58 -7.91
C PRO A 67 1.41 28.45 -8.79
N ILE A 68 2.40 27.66 -8.35
CA ILE A 68 3.62 27.42 -9.14
C ILE A 68 3.26 26.69 -10.44
N ALA A 69 2.42 25.65 -10.38
CA ALA A 69 1.95 24.94 -11.56
C ALA A 69 1.18 25.86 -12.51
N GLY A 70 0.34 26.76 -11.97
CA GLY A 70 -0.37 27.77 -12.73
C GLY A 70 0.56 28.76 -13.44
N ALA A 71 1.63 29.20 -12.79
CA ALA A 71 2.64 30.09 -13.38
C ALA A 71 3.40 29.39 -14.53
N ILE A 72 3.82 28.15 -14.33
CA ILE A 72 4.48 27.34 -15.36
C ILE A 72 3.53 27.12 -16.54
N LEU A 73 2.27 26.76 -16.27
CA LEU A 73 1.25 26.57 -17.30
C LEU A 73 1.04 27.85 -18.10
N ALA A 74 0.90 29.01 -17.46
CA ALA A 74 0.75 30.29 -18.15
C ALA A 74 1.95 30.58 -19.08
N PHE A 75 3.16 30.29 -18.63
CA PHE A 75 4.37 30.42 -19.44
C PHE A 75 4.35 29.50 -20.66
N VAL A 76 4.05 28.20 -20.45
CA VAL A 76 3.98 27.20 -21.53
C VAL A 76 2.89 27.56 -22.55
N MET A 77 1.69 27.95 -22.10
CA MET A 77 0.60 28.32 -23.00
C MET A 77 0.92 29.58 -23.82
N THR A 78 1.66 30.53 -23.23
CA THR A 78 2.09 31.75 -23.93
C THR A 78 3.13 31.42 -25.01
N LEU A 79 4.11 30.56 -24.71
CA LEU A 79 5.07 30.10 -25.72
C LEU A 79 4.39 29.33 -26.85
N GLU A 80 3.45 28.44 -26.52
CA GLU A 80 2.67 27.70 -27.53
C GLU A 80 1.89 28.66 -28.44
N LEU A 81 1.27 29.71 -27.87
CA LEU A 81 0.55 30.71 -28.66
C LEU A 81 1.48 31.49 -29.61
N ILE A 82 2.67 31.89 -29.14
CA ILE A 82 3.66 32.58 -29.97
C ILE A 82 4.10 31.69 -31.13
N GLN A 83 4.35 30.41 -30.89
CA GLN A 83 4.70 29.44 -31.93
C GLN A 83 3.58 29.31 -32.97
N LEU A 84 2.33 29.12 -32.51
CA LEU A 84 1.17 29.02 -33.40
C LEU A 84 0.99 30.26 -34.28
N ILE A 85 1.24 31.46 -33.75
CA ILE A 85 1.16 32.70 -34.51
C ILE A 85 2.34 32.82 -35.49
N THR A 86 3.56 32.49 -35.05
CA THR A 86 4.78 32.60 -35.86
C THR A 86 4.75 31.64 -37.06
N ASP A 87 4.32 30.39 -36.84
CA ASP A 87 4.22 29.38 -37.88
C ASP A 87 3.13 29.72 -38.92
N LYS A 88 2.05 30.38 -38.49
CA LYS A 88 0.95 30.82 -39.37
C LYS A 88 1.13 32.20 -39.98
N ASN A 89 2.21 32.92 -39.65
CA ASN A 89 2.54 34.21 -40.24
C ASN A 89 3.11 34.08 -41.69
N ASN A 90 2.93 32.92 -42.34
CA ASN A 90 3.41 32.63 -43.69
C ASN A 90 2.31 32.63 -44.77
N LEU A 91 1.22 33.39 -44.55
CA LEU A 91 0.20 33.78 -45.55
C LEU A 91 -0.34 32.68 -46.49
N ASN A 92 -0.74 31.52 -45.96
CA ASN A 92 -1.70 30.67 -46.68
C ASN A 92 -2.52 29.86 -45.67
N ASP A 93 -3.81 30.19 -45.57
CA ASP A 93 -4.84 29.57 -44.71
C ASP A 93 -4.66 29.68 -43.19
N MET A 94 -5.10 30.81 -42.64
CA MET A 94 -5.36 30.97 -41.21
C MET A 94 -6.52 30.08 -40.74
N ASP A 95 -6.22 28.80 -40.53
CA ASP A 95 -7.20 27.84 -39.99
C ASP A 95 -7.57 28.20 -38.53
N THR A 96 -8.64 28.96 -38.34
CA THR A 96 -9.16 29.46 -37.03
C THR A 96 -9.38 28.33 -36.03
N TRP A 97 -9.61 27.12 -36.54
CA TRP A 97 -9.75 25.89 -35.79
C TRP A 97 -8.57 25.59 -34.85
N ILE A 98 -7.35 25.97 -35.23
CA ILE A 98 -6.16 25.74 -34.42
C ILE A 98 -6.15 26.61 -33.16
N PHE A 99 -6.61 27.87 -33.24
CA PHE A 99 -6.75 28.73 -32.07
C PHE A 99 -7.83 28.24 -31.12
N PHE A 100 -8.93 27.69 -31.65
CA PHE A 100 -9.97 27.08 -30.84
C PHE A 100 -9.45 25.85 -30.08
N LYS A 101 -8.69 24.97 -30.74
CA LYS A 101 -8.02 23.83 -30.08
C LYS A 101 -7.05 24.27 -28.99
N TRP A 102 -6.25 25.30 -29.26
CA TRP A 102 -5.34 25.87 -28.26
C TRP A 102 -6.12 26.40 -27.06
N ALA A 103 -7.17 27.19 -27.28
CA ALA A 103 -7.99 27.74 -26.20
C ALA A 103 -8.67 26.62 -25.36
N PHE A 104 -9.18 25.58 -26.02
CA PHE A 104 -9.75 24.42 -25.35
C PHE A 104 -8.69 23.65 -24.53
N LYS A 105 -7.50 23.42 -25.10
CA LYS A 105 -6.36 22.79 -24.41
C LYS A 105 -5.95 23.61 -23.17
N SER A 106 -5.86 24.93 -23.29
CA SER A 106 -5.58 25.84 -22.16
C SER A 106 -6.61 25.68 -21.05
N ALA A 107 -7.89 25.72 -21.41
CA ALA A 107 -8.99 25.61 -20.45
C ALA A 107 -8.99 24.25 -19.74
N ALA A 108 -8.78 23.16 -20.48
CA ALA A 108 -8.66 21.82 -19.92
C ALA A 108 -7.45 21.70 -18.97
N ALA A 109 -6.30 22.25 -19.35
CA ALA A 109 -5.10 22.22 -18.51
C ALA A 109 -5.30 22.99 -17.19
N VAL A 110 -5.92 24.18 -17.24
CA VAL A 110 -6.26 24.95 -16.04
C VAL A 110 -7.20 24.15 -15.15
N LEU A 111 -8.24 23.53 -15.72
CA LEU A 111 -9.20 22.73 -14.96
C LEU A 111 -8.50 21.57 -14.23
N ILE A 112 -7.58 20.87 -14.88
CA ILE A 112 -6.81 19.78 -14.27
C ILE A 112 -5.94 20.31 -13.11
N VAL A 113 -5.18 21.39 -13.33
CA VAL A 113 -4.31 21.96 -12.31
C VAL A 113 -5.10 22.45 -11.09
N THR A 114 -6.24 23.12 -11.31
CA THR A 114 -7.11 23.58 -10.20
C THR A 114 -7.71 22.42 -9.41
N ASN A 115 -7.94 21.26 -10.04
CA ASN A 115 -8.53 20.09 -9.39
C ASN A 115 -7.48 19.05 -8.94
N THR A 116 -6.19 19.42 -8.84
CA THR A 116 -5.10 18.49 -8.47
C THR A 116 -5.39 17.75 -7.16
N TRP A 117 -5.87 18.45 -6.13
CA TRP A 117 -6.19 17.84 -4.84
C TRP A 117 -7.32 16.81 -4.93
N THR A 118 -8.40 17.15 -5.64
CA THR A 118 -9.52 16.25 -5.89
C THR A 118 -9.09 14.99 -6.64
N ILE A 119 -8.19 15.12 -7.61
CA ILE A 119 -7.64 13.98 -8.35
C ILE A 119 -6.83 13.07 -7.42
N VAL A 120 -5.96 13.64 -6.58
CA VAL A 120 -5.17 12.87 -5.59
C VAL A 120 -6.09 12.10 -4.65
N MET A 121 -7.16 12.73 -4.16
CA MET A 121 -8.15 12.05 -3.32
C MET A 121 -8.86 10.92 -4.05
N GLY A 122 -9.24 11.11 -5.33
CA GLY A 122 -9.82 10.05 -6.14
C GLY A 122 -8.88 8.84 -6.34
N VAL A 123 -7.57 9.07 -6.43
CA VAL A 123 -6.57 7.97 -6.47
C VAL A 123 -6.54 7.22 -5.15
N PHE A 124 -6.60 7.92 -4.02
CA PHE A 124 -6.67 7.28 -2.71
C PHE A 124 -7.96 6.47 -2.51
N ASP A 125 -9.09 6.93 -3.04
CA ASP A 125 -10.35 6.18 -2.99
C ASP A 125 -10.26 4.89 -3.82
N ALA A 126 -9.70 4.97 -5.02
CA ALA A 126 -9.45 3.79 -5.85
C ALA A 126 -8.49 2.81 -5.15
N ALA A 127 -7.40 3.31 -4.55
CA ALA A 127 -6.45 2.49 -3.81
C ALA A 127 -7.10 1.82 -2.58
N GLN A 128 -7.93 2.54 -1.83
CA GLN A 128 -8.68 1.98 -0.70
C GLN A 128 -9.60 0.82 -1.13
N SER A 129 -10.24 0.91 -2.31
CA SER A 129 -11.07 -0.20 -2.80
C SER A 129 -10.28 -1.48 -3.08
N VAL A 130 -9.04 -1.34 -3.58
CA VAL A 130 -8.13 -2.48 -3.80
C VAL A 130 -7.64 -3.03 -2.47
N VAL A 131 -7.27 -2.16 -1.53
CA VAL A 131 -6.84 -2.57 -0.20
C VAL A 131 -7.96 -3.25 0.58
N ALA A 132 -9.20 -2.77 0.50
CA ALA A 132 -10.35 -3.42 1.13
C ALA A 132 -10.62 -4.83 0.55
N SER A 133 -10.39 -5.00 -0.75
CA SER A 133 -10.49 -6.32 -1.40
C SER A 133 -9.35 -7.24 -0.95
N ALA A 134 -8.13 -6.72 -0.83
CA ALA A 134 -6.96 -7.47 -0.37
C ALA A 134 -7.01 -7.78 1.13
N SER A 135 -7.53 -6.89 1.98
CA SER A 135 -7.66 -7.12 3.42
C SER A 135 -8.69 -8.21 3.72
N GLY A 136 -9.77 -8.30 2.92
CA GLY A 136 -10.70 -9.43 2.97
C GLY A 136 -10.02 -10.78 2.70
N LEU A 137 -9.06 -10.82 1.77
CA LEU A 137 -8.24 -12.02 1.51
C LEU A 137 -7.18 -12.24 2.61
N ILE A 138 -6.58 -11.20 3.17
CA ILE A 138 -5.59 -11.33 4.25
C ILE A 138 -6.25 -11.90 5.51
N ILE A 139 -7.44 -11.41 5.87
CA ILE A 139 -8.20 -11.92 7.03
C ILE A 139 -8.75 -13.33 6.74
N GLY A 140 -9.17 -13.60 5.50
CA GLY A 140 -9.74 -14.90 5.09
C GLY A 140 -8.73 -16.03 4.90
N ASP A 141 -7.60 -15.76 4.22
CA ASP A 141 -6.61 -16.77 3.79
C ASP A 141 -5.27 -16.69 4.56
N THR A 142 -4.95 -15.56 5.21
CA THR A 142 -3.73 -15.43 6.05
C THR A 142 -4.00 -15.69 7.53
N SER A 143 -5.25 -15.99 7.89
CA SER A 143 -5.55 -16.84 9.04
C SER A 143 -4.86 -18.18 8.77
N ILE A 144 -3.58 -18.28 9.12
CA ILE A 144 -2.88 -19.55 9.18
C ILE A 144 -3.78 -20.44 10.02
N ASP A 145 -4.32 -21.51 9.43
CA ASP A 145 -4.97 -22.55 10.22
C ASP A 145 -3.87 -23.23 11.04
N ILE A 146 -3.53 -22.58 12.15
CA ILE A 146 -2.49 -22.97 13.10
C ILE A 146 -2.75 -24.41 13.52
N SER A 147 -4.01 -24.84 13.59
CA SER A 147 -4.36 -26.21 13.96
C SER A 147 -3.80 -27.22 12.96
N SER A 148 -3.86 -26.94 11.65
CA SER A 148 -3.34 -27.85 10.62
C SER A 148 -1.81 -27.82 10.49
N VAL A 149 -1.19 -26.64 10.62
CA VAL A 149 0.27 -26.46 10.50
C VAL A 149 0.98 -26.94 11.77
N MET A 150 0.39 -26.71 12.93
CA MET A 150 0.98 -27.09 14.23
C MET A 150 1.02 -28.61 14.39
N VAL A 151 -0.02 -29.33 13.92
CA VAL A 151 -0.01 -30.80 13.91
C VAL A 151 1.14 -31.35 13.06
N GLY A 152 1.38 -30.78 11.87
CA GLY A 152 2.49 -31.21 11.03
C GLY A 152 3.88 -30.85 11.58
N ILE A 153 3.99 -29.78 12.38
CA ILE A 153 5.22 -29.41 13.09
C ILE A 153 5.45 -30.32 14.30
N GLU A 154 4.41 -30.60 15.08
CA GLU A 154 4.45 -31.52 16.22
C GLU A 154 4.87 -32.93 15.78
N ASP A 155 4.28 -33.46 14.71
CA ASP A 155 4.64 -34.76 14.13
C ASP A 155 6.12 -34.82 13.71
N ARG A 156 6.62 -33.77 13.03
CA ARG A 156 8.04 -33.69 12.64
C ARG A 156 8.98 -33.57 13.84
N LEU A 157 8.60 -32.82 14.87
CA LEU A 157 9.38 -32.71 16.10
C LEU A 157 9.37 -34.04 16.88
N MET A 158 8.27 -34.79 16.82
CA MET A 158 8.17 -36.15 17.37
C MET A 158 9.05 -37.14 16.60
N GLU A 159 9.34 -36.92 15.33
CA GLU A 159 10.27 -37.75 14.54
C GLU A 159 11.75 -37.40 14.80
N MET A 160 12.07 -36.21 15.30
CA MET A 160 13.46 -35.75 15.52
C MET A 160 14.09 -36.37 16.77
N GLU A 161 15.37 -36.74 16.71
CA GLU A 161 16.11 -37.13 17.92
C GLU A 161 16.29 -35.93 18.88
N LEU A 162 16.36 -36.21 20.17
CA LEU A 162 16.36 -35.19 21.23
C LEU A 162 17.51 -34.17 21.08
N GLY A 163 18.68 -34.60 20.59
CA GLY A 163 19.81 -33.71 20.29
C GLY A 163 19.64 -32.84 19.04
N ALA A 164 18.79 -33.24 18.10
CA ALA A 164 18.46 -32.46 16.91
C ALA A 164 17.36 -31.43 17.19
N ALA A 165 16.42 -31.74 18.10
CA ALA A 165 15.30 -30.85 18.45
C ALA A 165 15.71 -29.63 19.32
N VAL A 166 16.93 -29.62 19.87
CA VAL A 166 17.46 -28.56 20.76
C VAL A 166 18.41 -27.60 20.04
N ARG A 167 18.81 -27.90 18.79
CA ARG A 167 19.67 -27.05 17.96
C ARG A 167 18.84 -26.10 17.10
#